data_AF-A0A2B4RFR2-F1
#
_entry.id   AF-A0A2B4RFR2-F1
#
_cell.length_a   1.000
_cell.length_b   1.000
_cell.length_c   1.000
_cell.angle_alpha   90.00
_cell.angle_beta   90.00
_cell.angle_gamma   90.00
#
_symmetry.space_group_name_H-M   'P 1'
#
loop_
_entity.id
_entity.type
_entity.pdbx_description
1 polymer ?
#
loop_
_entity_poly.entity_id
_entity_poly.type
_entity_poly.pdbx_seq_one_letter_code
_entity_poly.pdbx_strand_id
1 'polypeptide(L)'
;MAQRKKKEEEIQGDRALTLENVIERLSKLTRDFKSDPGRFREEVKILVKEGKNEIKQKKSQASKQSAKPQVMHTGDRCMENKQSQVGQIAEVKVMQSVDQRPRMEDKKIQVPSEEIQESDKRALQVKEKQHSVSFLEEQLRICKDDLKAKEREIESLIERVARFSEMQTKRDQRNTEDTLSLNRPSIVERDFKNLKSEDREDALIVIRKQYNREMGVSPKRLSCIIFEAIYEHMLQTKSLMVDSFKEISKFAVHHGPWFERIFHQSRLQGKGNSTKIPISLSKGGSDYPREVLESFLLAAKESASELQVEYFAEDYFLGQIIVICRQKEVGEQSFTTIPWEQLLKDLREYVNMLTGLTWRMVTQVPPLRLEYQTPTFTSQYHQMVGSDHEGKAEKYGEKPVRYLWPGLVDGGGRVIALGDVTAL
;
A
#
# COMPACT_ATOMS: atom_id res chain seq x y z
N MET A 1 -19.96 9.32 -63.89
CA MET A 1 -18.82 9.59 -63.00
C MET A 1 -19.04 10.73 -62.02
N ALA A 2 -19.57 11.90 -62.42
CA ALA A 2 -19.75 13.07 -61.51
C ALA A 2 -20.43 12.77 -60.15
N GLN A 3 -21.45 11.89 -60.12
CA GLN A 3 -22.13 11.47 -58.89
C GLN A 3 -21.28 10.60 -57.93
N ARG A 4 -20.12 10.06 -58.35
CA ARG A 4 -19.15 9.45 -57.41
C ARG A 4 -18.29 10.52 -56.75
N LYS A 5 -17.69 11.42 -57.54
CA LYS A 5 -16.92 12.56 -56.99
C LYS A 5 -17.69 13.35 -55.94
N LYS A 6 -18.95 13.72 -56.21
CA LYS A 6 -19.77 14.46 -55.23
C LYS A 6 -20.00 13.69 -53.92
N LYS A 7 -19.95 12.35 -53.94
CA LYS A 7 -20.09 11.50 -52.74
C LYS A 7 -18.75 11.15 -52.07
N GLU A 8 -17.63 11.38 -52.74
CA GLU A 8 -16.28 11.32 -52.18
C GLU A 8 -15.96 12.67 -51.50
N GLU A 9 -16.26 13.79 -52.15
CA GLU A 9 -16.11 15.15 -51.61
C GLU A 9 -17.00 15.41 -50.38
N GLU A 10 -18.19 14.79 -50.29
CA GLU A 10 -19.09 14.84 -49.13
C GLU A 10 -18.65 13.92 -47.96
N ILE A 11 -17.74 12.97 -48.22
CA ILE A 11 -17.10 12.14 -47.17
C ILE A 11 -15.75 12.76 -46.74
N GLN A 12 -15.13 13.61 -47.57
CA GLN A 12 -13.85 14.27 -47.26
C GLN A 12 -13.99 15.49 -46.32
N GLY A 13 -15.08 15.54 -45.54
CA GLY A 13 -15.25 16.43 -44.37
C GLY A 13 -14.55 15.93 -43.12
N ASP A 14 -13.38 15.30 -43.27
CA ASP A 14 -12.67 14.55 -42.25
C ASP A 14 -12.01 15.49 -41.22
N ARG A 15 -12.83 16.02 -40.30
CA ARG A 15 -12.37 16.75 -39.11
C ARG A 15 -11.57 15.78 -38.24
N ALA A 16 -10.26 15.76 -38.45
CA ALA A 16 -9.33 15.10 -37.55
C ALA A 16 -9.66 15.47 -36.09
N LEU A 17 -9.75 14.45 -35.23
CA LEU A 17 -9.99 14.60 -33.80
C LEU A 17 -8.76 15.22 -33.14
N THR A 18 -8.60 16.53 -33.30
CA THR A 18 -7.67 17.33 -32.51
C THR A 18 -7.99 17.14 -31.03
N LEU A 19 -6.97 17.18 -30.19
CA LEU A 19 -7.14 17.00 -28.75
C LEU A 19 -8.11 18.04 -28.17
N GLU A 20 -8.13 19.24 -28.76
CA GLU A 20 -9.07 20.33 -28.45
C GLU A 20 -10.53 19.96 -28.74
N ASN A 21 -10.84 19.39 -29.91
CA ASN A 21 -12.19 18.90 -30.23
C ASN A 21 -12.66 17.79 -29.25
N VAL A 22 -11.74 16.97 -28.77
CA VAL A 22 -12.02 15.94 -27.75
C VAL A 22 -12.24 16.58 -26.37
N ILE A 23 -11.39 17.52 -25.97
CA ILE A 23 -11.50 18.25 -24.69
C ILE A 23 -12.78 19.09 -24.66
N GLU A 24 -13.17 19.75 -25.74
CA GLU A 24 -14.42 20.52 -25.82
C GLU A 24 -15.65 19.61 -25.73
N ARG A 25 -15.67 18.49 -26.48
CA ARG A 25 -16.72 17.47 -26.36
C ARG A 25 -16.83 16.94 -24.93
N LEU A 26 -15.72 16.54 -24.30
CA LEU A 26 -15.71 16.09 -22.89
C LEU A 26 -16.18 17.20 -21.93
N SER A 27 -15.73 18.44 -22.10
CA SER A 27 -16.14 19.60 -21.31
C SER A 27 -17.61 20.00 -21.52
N LYS A 28 -18.26 19.51 -22.57
CA LYS A 28 -19.71 19.56 -22.76
C LYS A 28 -20.38 18.39 -22.05
N LEU A 29 -19.94 17.15 -22.29
CA LEU A 29 -20.46 15.95 -21.62
C LEU A 29 -20.43 16.06 -20.08
N THR A 30 -19.39 16.64 -19.49
CA THR A 30 -19.31 16.84 -18.02
C THR A 30 -20.33 17.84 -17.48
N ARG A 31 -20.84 18.77 -18.31
CA ARG A 31 -21.99 19.62 -17.95
C ARG A 31 -23.30 18.83 -18.11
N ASP A 32 -23.46 18.16 -19.25
CA ASP A 32 -24.68 17.42 -19.60
C ASP A 32 -24.91 16.20 -18.67
N PHE A 33 -23.86 15.64 -18.07
CA PHE A 33 -23.93 14.58 -17.04
C PHE A 33 -24.79 14.95 -15.82
N LYS A 34 -24.87 16.24 -15.47
CA LYS A 34 -25.72 16.71 -14.35
C LYS A 34 -27.20 16.81 -14.70
N SER A 35 -27.56 16.74 -15.98
CA SER A 35 -28.93 16.87 -16.48
C SER A 35 -29.48 15.60 -17.13
N ASP A 36 -28.65 14.79 -17.81
CA ASP A 36 -29.04 13.51 -18.41
C ASP A 36 -27.91 12.46 -18.32
N PRO A 37 -27.87 11.68 -17.22
CA PRO A 37 -26.94 10.57 -17.04
C PRO A 37 -27.19 9.36 -17.96
N GLY A 38 -28.28 9.35 -18.74
CA GLY A 38 -28.55 8.31 -19.75
C GLY A 38 -27.85 8.64 -21.05
N ARG A 39 -28.13 9.83 -21.60
CA ARG A 39 -27.48 10.36 -22.80
C ARG A 39 -25.96 10.41 -22.69
N PHE A 40 -25.44 10.81 -21.53
CA PHE A 40 -23.99 10.81 -21.26
C PHE A 40 -23.35 9.44 -21.55
N ARG A 41 -23.99 8.33 -21.15
CA ARG A 41 -23.43 6.97 -21.35
C ARG A 41 -23.36 6.58 -22.82
N GLU A 42 -24.35 6.95 -23.64
CA GLU A 42 -24.31 6.67 -25.08
C GLU A 42 -23.31 7.56 -25.82
N GLU A 43 -23.21 8.86 -25.49
CA GLU A 43 -22.18 9.72 -26.09
C GLU A 43 -20.75 9.26 -25.71
N VAL A 44 -20.52 8.78 -24.47
CA VAL A 44 -19.25 8.13 -24.08
C VAL A 44 -19.00 6.83 -24.85
N LYS A 45 -19.99 5.95 -25.02
CA LYS A 45 -19.86 4.72 -25.82
C LYS A 45 -19.47 5.02 -27.27
N ILE A 46 -20.03 6.08 -27.86
CA ILE A 46 -19.68 6.55 -29.22
C ILE A 46 -18.22 7.00 -29.26
N LEU A 47 -17.79 7.89 -28.34
CA LEU A 47 -16.40 8.38 -28.28
C LEU A 47 -15.37 7.24 -28.08
N VAL A 48 -15.68 6.24 -27.24
CA VAL A 48 -14.83 5.05 -27.03
C VAL A 48 -14.77 4.19 -28.31
N LYS A 49 -15.84 4.12 -29.10
CA LYS A 49 -15.89 3.40 -30.39
C LYS A 49 -15.09 4.14 -31.47
N GLU A 50 -15.21 5.48 -31.54
CA GLU A 50 -14.42 6.35 -32.42
C GLU A 50 -12.91 6.18 -32.14
N GLY A 51 -12.47 6.36 -30.89
CA GLY A 51 -11.06 6.21 -30.51
C GLY A 51 -10.48 4.80 -30.74
N LYS A 52 -11.28 3.73 -30.50
CA LYS A 52 -10.86 2.35 -30.80
C LYS A 52 -10.66 2.10 -32.30
N ASN A 53 -11.39 2.80 -33.18
CA ASN A 53 -11.18 2.71 -34.62
C ASN A 53 -9.93 3.50 -35.07
N GLU A 54 -9.73 4.71 -34.54
CA GLU A 54 -8.55 5.53 -34.83
C GLU A 54 -7.24 4.83 -34.41
N ILE A 55 -7.23 4.16 -33.25
CA ILE A 55 -6.08 3.35 -32.80
C ILE A 55 -5.80 2.17 -33.76
N LYS A 56 -6.83 1.52 -34.32
CA LYS A 56 -6.64 0.47 -35.33
C LYS A 56 -6.07 1.03 -36.63
N GLN A 57 -6.52 2.21 -37.07
CA GLN A 57 -6.03 2.91 -38.26
C GLN A 57 -4.57 3.36 -38.11
N LYS A 58 -4.21 3.93 -36.96
CA LYS A 58 -2.81 4.29 -36.64
C LYS A 58 -1.90 3.06 -36.53
N LYS A 59 -2.38 1.94 -35.98
CA LYS A 59 -1.63 0.66 -35.98
C LYS A 59 -1.40 0.10 -37.39
N SER A 60 -2.38 0.18 -38.30
CA SER A 60 -2.24 -0.31 -39.68
C SER A 60 -1.45 0.63 -40.61
N GLN A 61 -1.28 1.90 -40.22
CA GLN A 61 -0.31 2.82 -40.82
C GLN A 61 1.11 2.54 -40.31
N ALA A 62 1.30 2.34 -39.00
CA ALA A 62 2.61 2.05 -38.41
C ALA A 62 3.23 0.75 -38.94
N SER A 63 2.46 -0.32 -39.11
CA SER A 63 2.96 -1.59 -39.68
C SER A 63 3.49 -1.43 -41.11
N LYS A 64 2.98 -0.48 -41.89
CA LYS A 64 3.46 -0.17 -43.25
C LYS A 64 4.75 0.64 -43.28
N GLN A 65 5.15 1.26 -42.17
CA GLN A 65 6.38 2.06 -42.07
C GLN A 65 7.58 1.26 -41.52
N SER A 66 7.33 0.10 -40.88
CA SER A 66 8.36 -0.75 -40.29
C SER A 66 9.21 -1.56 -41.29
N ALA A 67 8.94 -1.47 -42.59
CA ALA A 67 9.52 -2.34 -43.64
C ALA A 67 10.83 -1.80 -44.26
N LYS A 68 11.74 -1.24 -43.45
CA LYS A 68 13.11 -0.87 -43.85
C LYS A 68 14.12 -1.24 -42.77
N PRO A 69 15.16 -2.05 -43.08
CA PRO A 69 16.22 -2.36 -42.12
C PRO A 69 17.23 -1.20 -41.99
N GLN A 70 17.77 -1.02 -40.79
CA GLN A 70 19.00 -0.26 -40.54
C GLN A 70 20.00 -1.10 -39.76
N VAL A 71 21.28 -0.80 -39.94
CA VAL A 71 22.42 -1.62 -39.50
C VAL A 71 22.88 -1.20 -38.09
N MET A 72 23.29 -2.16 -37.27
CA MET A 72 23.87 -1.90 -35.95
C MET A 72 25.33 -1.43 -36.04
N HIS A 73 25.72 -0.52 -35.15
CA HIS A 73 27.10 -0.38 -34.70
C HIS A 73 27.15 -0.36 -33.17
N THR A 74 28.06 -1.16 -32.62
CA THR A 74 28.44 -1.17 -31.19
C THR A 74 29.70 -0.33 -31.00
N GLY A 75 29.93 0.17 -29.78
CA GLY A 75 31.15 0.90 -29.42
C GLY A 75 31.29 1.06 -27.91
N ASP A 76 32.32 0.45 -27.33
CA ASP A 76 32.60 0.46 -25.90
C ASP A 76 33.30 1.73 -25.43
N ARG A 77 33.21 2.01 -24.12
CA ARG A 77 34.42 2.31 -23.30
C ARG A 77 34.17 2.16 -21.80
N CYS A 78 35.27 2.03 -21.06
CA CYS A 78 35.34 1.69 -19.63
C CYS A 78 36.26 2.71 -18.90
N MET A 79 36.74 2.36 -17.70
CA MET A 79 37.67 3.08 -16.81
C MET A 79 37.01 4.19 -15.96
N GLU A 80 37.30 4.48 -14.68
CA GLU A 80 38.08 3.96 -13.52
C GLU A 80 38.31 5.19 -12.60
N ASN A 81 38.68 5.21 -11.30
CA ASN A 81 38.72 4.29 -10.14
C ASN A 81 39.01 5.14 -8.85
N LYS A 82 39.31 4.49 -7.70
CA LYS A 82 39.73 5.02 -6.35
C LYS A 82 38.56 5.32 -5.37
N GLN A 83 38.50 4.88 -4.09
CA GLN A 83 39.47 4.80 -2.94
C GLN A 83 39.84 6.20 -2.39
N SER A 84 39.91 6.52 -1.06
CA SER A 84 39.76 5.81 0.24
C SER A 84 39.75 6.88 1.39
N GLN A 85 39.56 6.69 2.73
CA GLN A 85 39.34 5.54 3.65
C GLN A 85 38.77 5.99 5.05
N VAL A 86 38.38 5.01 5.88
CA VAL A 86 38.48 4.83 7.38
C VAL A 86 39.20 5.92 8.22
N GLY A 87 38.86 6.25 9.49
CA GLY A 87 37.78 5.79 10.40
C GLY A 87 38.12 5.92 11.93
N GLN A 88 37.16 5.51 12.79
CA GLN A 88 37.24 5.22 14.26
C GLN A 88 37.16 6.31 15.37
N ILE A 89 36.38 5.90 16.39
CA ILE A 89 35.91 6.48 17.66
C ILE A 89 36.99 6.50 18.77
N ALA A 90 36.84 7.37 19.78
CA ALA A 90 37.30 7.12 21.16
C ALA A 90 36.38 7.80 22.21
N GLU A 91 36.24 7.19 23.40
CA GLU A 91 35.52 7.74 24.56
C GLU A 91 36.46 8.45 25.55
N VAL A 92 35.93 9.36 26.38
CA VAL A 92 36.54 9.75 27.67
C VAL A 92 35.45 9.87 28.74
N LYS A 93 35.73 9.35 29.95
CA LYS A 93 34.77 9.28 31.06
C LYS A 93 35.41 9.83 32.35
N VAL A 94 34.72 10.80 32.97
CA VAL A 94 34.63 11.10 34.42
C VAL A 94 35.91 10.96 35.28
N MET A 95 36.30 12.04 35.97
CA MET A 95 36.34 12.05 37.45
C MET A 95 36.43 13.46 38.05
N GLN A 96 35.73 13.65 39.17
CA GLN A 96 35.95 14.75 40.11
C GLN A 96 37.03 14.34 41.12
N SER A 97 37.73 15.31 41.70
CA SER A 97 38.30 15.16 43.05
C SER A 97 38.30 16.52 43.76
N VAL A 98 38.29 16.46 45.09
CA VAL A 98 38.27 17.60 46.01
C VAL A 98 39.38 17.35 47.04
N ASP A 99 39.91 18.43 47.63
CA ASP A 99 40.02 18.61 49.10
C ASP A 99 41.38 19.14 49.65
N GLN A 100 41.26 19.80 50.80
CA GLN A 100 42.22 20.13 51.87
C GLN A 100 43.25 21.27 51.73
N ARG A 101 43.42 21.95 52.87
CA ARG A 101 44.46 22.93 53.23
C ARG A 101 45.51 22.24 54.13
N PRO A 102 46.61 22.94 54.49
CA PRO A 102 46.93 23.02 55.92
C PRO A 102 47.30 24.44 56.42
N ARG A 103 48.11 24.51 57.50
CA ARG A 103 48.12 25.52 58.60
C ARG A 103 49.49 25.45 59.33
N MET A 104 50.06 26.43 60.04
CA MET A 104 49.76 27.85 60.39
C MET A 104 51.08 28.66 60.46
N GLU A 105 51.01 29.99 60.68
CA GLU A 105 51.97 30.78 61.52
C GLU A 105 53.46 30.93 61.06
N ASP A 106 54.25 31.98 61.39
CA ASP A 106 54.03 33.29 62.03
C ASP A 106 55.20 34.27 61.71
N LYS A 107 55.08 35.56 62.13
CA LYS A 107 56.08 36.62 62.42
C LYS A 107 56.01 37.94 61.62
N LYS A 108 56.31 39.03 62.34
CA LYS A 108 56.40 40.44 61.89
C LYS A 108 57.85 40.87 61.57
N ILE A 109 58.02 41.92 60.76
CA ILE A 109 58.96 43.05 60.92
C ILE A 109 58.57 44.18 59.93
N GLN A 110 59.13 45.39 60.06
CA GLN A 110 58.61 46.66 59.52
C GLN A 110 59.15 47.09 58.13
N VAL A 111 58.26 47.60 57.26
CA VAL A 111 58.18 48.96 56.67
C VAL A 111 59.50 49.78 56.55
N PRO A 112 59.79 50.55 55.46
CA PRO A 112 58.89 51.02 54.35
C PRO A 112 59.38 50.78 52.90
N SER A 113 58.45 50.82 51.94
CA SER A 113 58.65 51.27 50.53
C SER A 113 57.29 51.38 49.79
N GLU A 114 56.35 52.13 50.36
CA GLU A 114 54.99 52.26 49.85
C GLU A 114 54.80 53.54 49.03
N GLU A 115 54.91 53.44 47.71
CA GLU A 115 54.19 54.31 46.76
C GLU A 115 54.22 53.74 45.33
N ILE A 116 55.35 53.14 44.90
CA ILE A 116 55.49 52.57 43.55
C ILE A 116 54.73 51.24 43.40
N GLN A 117 54.68 50.37 44.43
CA GLN A 117 54.06 49.04 44.32
C GLN A 117 52.53 49.03 44.30
N GLU A 118 51.85 50.10 44.71
CA GLU A 118 50.37 50.12 44.75
C GLU A 118 49.74 50.26 43.35
N SER A 119 50.38 51.00 42.46
CA SER A 119 50.02 51.07 41.03
C SER A 119 49.88 49.67 40.44
N ASP A 120 50.96 48.88 40.56
CA ASP A 120 51.05 47.59 39.88
C ASP A 120 50.16 46.53 40.56
N LYS A 121 50.01 46.56 41.89
CA LYS A 121 49.05 45.70 42.60
C LYS A 121 47.60 46.00 42.19
N ARG A 122 47.22 47.26 42.03
CA ARG A 122 45.90 47.65 41.53
C ARG A 122 45.72 47.24 40.06
N ALA A 123 46.74 47.40 39.23
CA ALA A 123 46.72 46.97 37.82
C ALA A 123 46.63 45.44 37.65
N LEU A 124 47.31 44.64 38.51
CA LEU A 124 47.15 43.19 38.53
C LEU A 124 45.73 42.80 38.97
N GLN A 125 45.20 43.35 40.06
CA GLN A 125 43.83 43.04 40.50
C GLN A 125 42.78 43.39 39.45
N VAL A 126 42.95 44.47 38.68
CA VAL A 126 42.07 44.80 37.56
C VAL A 126 42.16 43.73 36.48
N LYS A 127 43.37 43.28 36.09
CA LYS A 127 43.55 42.20 35.12
C LYS A 127 42.95 40.87 35.59
N GLU A 128 43.16 40.47 36.84
CA GLU A 128 42.58 39.24 37.42
C GLU A 128 41.05 39.28 37.43
N LYS A 129 40.45 40.42 37.82
CA LYS A 129 39.00 40.63 37.79
C LYS A 129 38.48 40.61 36.34
N GLN A 130 39.19 41.23 35.40
CA GLN A 130 38.82 41.25 33.98
C GLN A 130 38.91 39.85 33.35
N HIS A 131 39.89 39.04 33.75
CA HIS A 131 40.01 37.63 33.33
C HIS A 131 38.96 36.71 33.96
N SER A 132 38.49 37.06 35.17
CA SER A 132 37.39 36.38 35.86
C SER A 132 36.04 36.71 35.22
N VAL A 133 35.83 37.97 34.82
CA VAL A 133 34.62 38.41 34.08
C VAL A 133 34.53 37.70 32.73
N SER A 134 35.60 37.68 31.92
CA SER A 134 35.55 37.01 30.62
C SER A 134 35.33 35.49 30.72
N PHE A 135 35.84 34.85 31.77
CA PHE A 135 35.51 33.44 32.06
C PHE A 135 34.02 33.25 32.40
N LEU A 136 33.44 34.13 33.23
CA LEU A 136 32.02 34.07 33.59
C LEU A 136 31.10 34.38 32.40
N GLU A 137 31.49 35.31 31.52
CA GLU A 137 30.78 35.62 30.28
C GLU A 137 30.76 34.41 29.33
N GLU A 138 31.86 33.67 29.21
CA GLU A 138 31.94 32.45 28.40
C GLU A 138 31.08 31.31 29.00
N GLN A 139 31.13 31.09 30.32
CA GLN A 139 30.25 30.11 30.98
C GLN A 139 28.77 30.48 30.78
N LEU A 140 28.43 31.76 30.88
CA LEU A 140 27.07 32.27 30.68
C LEU A 140 26.62 32.17 29.21
N ARG A 141 27.55 32.20 28.25
CA ARG A 141 27.28 31.85 26.84
C ARG A 141 26.95 30.38 26.68
N ILE A 142 27.78 29.48 27.22
CA ILE A 142 27.58 28.02 27.15
C ILE A 142 26.20 27.65 27.74
N CYS A 143 25.89 28.12 28.95
CA CYS A 143 24.59 27.84 29.58
C CYS A 143 23.39 28.37 28.78
N LYS A 144 23.54 29.48 28.03
CA LYS A 144 22.46 30.00 27.16
C LYS A 144 22.24 29.14 25.93
N ASP A 145 23.28 28.55 25.36
CA ASP A 145 23.15 27.71 24.17
C ASP A 145 22.69 26.28 24.52
N ASP A 146 23.07 25.78 25.70
CA ASP A 146 22.47 24.58 26.32
C ASP A 146 20.97 24.78 26.63
N LEU A 147 20.58 25.94 27.16
CA LEU A 147 19.17 26.27 27.40
C LEU A 147 18.36 26.21 26.10
N LYS A 148 18.84 26.86 25.02
CA LYS A 148 18.22 26.79 23.69
C LYS A 148 18.21 25.38 23.10
N ALA A 149 19.15 24.52 23.46
CA ALA A 149 19.12 23.12 23.05
C ALA A 149 17.99 22.36 23.77
N LYS A 150 17.80 22.61 25.07
CA LYS A 150 16.73 22.01 25.88
C LYS A 150 15.35 22.56 25.55
N GLU A 151 15.21 23.84 25.21
CA GLU A 151 13.96 24.44 24.72
C GLU A 151 13.48 23.72 23.44
N ARG A 152 14.37 23.54 22.45
CA ARG A 152 14.07 22.78 21.22
C ARG A 152 13.78 21.30 21.45
N GLU A 153 14.41 20.68 22.46
CA GLU A 153 14.08 19.31 22.86
C GLU A 153 12.67 19.21 23.48
N ILE A 154 12.28 20.19 24.30
CA ILE A 154 10.93 20.30 24.88
C ILE A 154 9.89 20.54 23.77
N GLU A 155 10.13 21.44 22.82
CA GLU A 155 9.26 21.66 21.65
C GLU A 155 9.06 20.35 20.86
N SER A 156 10.15 19.62 20.58
CA SER A 156 10.10 18.31 19.90
C SER A 156 9.35 17.24 20.70
N LEU A 157 9.34 17.32 22.03
CA LEU A 157 8.57 16.42 22.88
C LEU A 157 7.08 16.81 22.93
N ILE A 158 6.76 18.11 22.95
CA ILE A 158 5.39 18.62 22.89
C ILE A 158 4.71 18.24 21.58
N GLU A 159 5.36 18.44 20.43
CA GLU A 159 4.84 17.97 19.13
C GLU A 159 4.55 16.47 19.14
N ARG A 160 5.45 15.69 19.73
CA ARG A 160 5.38 14.22 19.76
C ARG A 160 4.22 13.75 20.65
N VAL A 161 4.04 14.36 21.81
CA VAL A 161 2.90 14.10 22.72
C VAL A 161 1.58 14.53 22.08
N ALA A 162 1.54 15.67 21.38
CA ALA A 162 0.36 16.11 20.64
C ALA A 162 -0.02 15.09 19.54
N ARG A 163 0.94 14.64 18.72
CA ARG A 163 0.72 13.57 17.72
C ARG A 163 0.29 12.25 18.36
N PHE A 164 0.86 11.86 19.50
CA PHE A 164 0.43 10.66 20.22
C PHE A 164 -1.02 10.78 20.74
N SER A 165 -1.41 11.94 21.26
CA SER A 165 -2.78 12.21 21.71
C SER A 165 -3.78 12.22 20.53
N GLU A 166 -3.41 12.79 19.39
CA GLU A 166 -4.22 12.76 18.16
C GLU A 166 -4.34 11.34 17.58
N MET A 167 -3.25 10.55 17.60
CA MET A 167 -3.30 9.14 17.24
C MET A 167 -4.18 8.33 18.22
N GLN A 168 -4.18 8.67 19.51
CA GLN A 168 -5.00 8.00 20.52
C GLN A 168 -6.49 8.30 20.30
N THR A 169 -6.90 9.56 20.12
CA THR A 169 -8.31 9.91 19.84
C THR A 169 -8.80 9.33 18.51
N LYS A 170 -7.97 9.32 17.47
CA LYS A 170 -8.23 8.60 16.20
C LYS A 170 -8.24 7.08 16.34
N ARG A 171 -7.70 6.52 17.44
CA ARG A 171 -7.73 5.08 17.75
C ARG A 171 -8.99 4.72 18.54
N ASP A 172 -9.41 5.56 19.48
CA ASP A 172 -10.65 5.36 20.23
C ASP A 172 -11.89 5.50 19.31
N GLN A 173 -11.82 6.39 18.31
CA GLN A 173 -12.79 6.45 17.21
C GLN A 173 -12.86 5.19 16.33
N ARG A 174 -11.89 4.25 16.40
CA ARG A 174 -11.97 2.97 15.64
C ARG A 174 -13.06 2.03 16.20
N ASN A 175 -13.57 2.30 17.40
CA ASN A 175 -14.70 1.56 18.00
C ASN A 175 -16.08 2.10 17.56
N THR A 176 -16.13 3.30 16.99
CA THR A 176 -17.32 3.81 16.29
C THR A 176 -17.25 3.41 14.82
N GLU A 177 -18.12 2.49 14.40
CA GLU A 177 -18.25 2.16 12.98
C GLU A 177 -18.81 3.36 12.19
N ASP A 178 -18.10 3.81 11.16
CA ASP A 178 -18.67 4.77 10.21
C ASP A 178 -19.84 4.11 9.46
N THR A 179 -21.05 4.59 9.75
CA THR A 179 -22.29 4.08 9.18
C THR A 179 -22.46 4.48 7.71
N LEU A 180 -21.75 5.51 7.24
CA LEU A 180 -21.77 5.98 5.84
C LEU A 180 -20.83 5.16 4.94
N SER A 181 -19.78 4.55 5.51
CA SER A 181 -18.84 3.71 4.76
C SER A 181 -19.52 2.45 4.20
N LEU A 182 -19.53 2.34 2.87
CA LEU A 182 -20.00 1.15 2.13
C LEU A 182 -19.14 -0.10 2.42
N ASN A 183 -17.89 0.09 2.86
CA ASN A 183 -16.99 -0.98 3.26
C ASN A 183 -16.77 -1.03 4.79
N ARG A 184 -17.81 -0.76 5.58
CA ARG A 184 -17.77 -0.94 7.03
C ARG A 184 -17.83 -2.43 7.44
N PRO A 185 -17.13 -2.86 8.51
CA PRO A 185 -17.04 -4.27 8.92
C PRO A 185 -18.38 -5.00 9.02
N SER A 186 -19.44 -4.40 9.59
CA SER A 186 -20.74 -5.04 9.79
C SER A 186 -21.45 -5.43 8.49
N ILE A 187 -21.12 -4.78 7.37
CA ILE A 187 -21.60 -5.18 6.04
C ILE A 187 -20.76 -6.36 5.53
N VAL A 188 -19.43 -6.31 5.63
CA VAL A 188 -18.56 -7.42 5.20
C VAL A 188 -18.82 -8.71 6.00
N GLU A 189 -19.07 -8.61 7.31
CA GLU A 189 -19.48 -9.74 8.15
C GLU A 189 -20.84 -10.34 7.73
N ARG A 190 -21.76 -9.51 7.20
CA ARG A 190 -23.08 -9.94 6.69
C ARG A 190 -22.94 -10.58 5.31
N ASP A 191 -22.24 -9.92 4.40
CA ASP A 191 -22.06 -10.38 3.02
C ASP A 191 -21.39 -11.77 3.00
N PHE A 192 -20.41 -12.00 3.88
CA PHE A 192 -19.82 -13.33 4.11
C PHE A 192 -20.84 -14.39 4.55
N LYS A 193 -21.79 -14.03 5.41
CA LYS A 193 -22.84 -14.94 5.92
C LYS A 193 -23.90 -15.22 4.86
N ASN A 194 -24.29 -14.22 4.06
CA ASN A 194 -25.23 -14.36 2.94
C ASN A 194 -24.65 -15.20 1.79
N LEU A 195 -23.39 -14.95 1.42
CA LEU A 195 -22.70 -15.70 0.37
C LEU A 195 -22.64 -17.20 0.69
N LYS A 196 -22.59 -17.58 1.98
CA LYS A 196 -22.60 -18.99 2.43
C LYS A 196 -23.90 -19.72 2.08
N SER A 197 -25.04 -19.02 1.99
CA SER A 197 -26.37 -19.60 1.85
C SER A 197 -26.99 -19.51 0.44
N GLU A 198 -26.95 -18.35 -0.20
CA GLU A 198 -27.67 -18.11 -1.47
C GLU A 198 -26.74 -18.32 -2.67
N ASP A 199 -25.86 -17.35 -2.95
CA ASP A 199 -24.93 -17.35 -4.09
C ASP A 199 -24.11 -18.64 -4.22
N ARG A 200 -23.76 -19.24 -3.08
CA ARG A 200 -23.03 -20.50 -3.02
C ARG A 200 -23.86 -21.70 -3.45
N GLU A 201 -25.13 -21.79 -3.10
CA GLU A 201 -25.91 -23.00 -3.43
C GLU A 201 -26.17 -23.07 -4.95
N ASP A 202 -26.31 -21.94 -5.63
CA ASP A 202 -26.30 -21.89 -7.11
C ASP A 202 -24.94 -22.33 -7.70
N ALA A 203 -23.81 -21.86 -7.16
CA ALA A 203 -22.49 -22.36 -7.54
C ALA A 203 -22.36 -23.88 -7.29
N LEU A 204 -22.89 -24.39 -6.17
CA LEU A 204 -22.93 -25.81 -5.86
C LEU A 204 -23.85 -26.59 -6.82
N ILE A 205 -24.95 -26.01 -7.30
CA ILE A 205 -25.83 -26.60 -8.32
C ILE A 205 -25.11 -26.70 -9.67
N VAL A 206 -24.33 -25.68 -10.07
CA VAL A 206 -23.49 -25.70 -11.28
C VAL A 206 -22.45 -26.81 -11.18
N ILE A 207 -21.66 -26.84 -10.10
CA ILE A 207 -20.66 -27.91 -9.83
C ILE A 207 -21.33 -29.29 -9.84
N ARG A 208 -22.49 -29.44 -9.19
CA ARG A 208 -23.24 -30.70 -9.12
C ARG A 208 -23.72 -31.20 -10.48
N LYS A 209 -24.15 -30.29 -11.37
CA LYS A 209 -24.66 -30.62 -12.71
C LYS A 209 -23.56 -31.01 -13.68
N GLN A 210 -22.43 -30.31 -13.67
CA GLN A 210 -21.38 -30.45 -14.68
C GLN A 210 -20.24 -31.41 -14.30
N TYR A 211 -19.89 -31.51 -13.01
CA TYR A 211 -18.59 -32.11 -12.61
C TYR A 211 -18.68 -33.23 -11.54
N ASN A 212 -19.85 -33.47 -10.94
CA ASN A 212 -20.02 -34.31 -9.75
C ASN A 212 -19.77 -35.82 -9.92
N ARG A 213 -19.59 -36.30 -11.16
CA ARG A 213 -19.37 -37.73 -11.46
C ARG A 213 -17.90 -38.10 -11.60
N GLU A 214 -17.01 -37.13 -11.73
CA GLU A 214 -15.66 -37.38 -12.27
C GLU A 214 -14.52 -36.93 -11.35
N MET A 215 -14.74 -35.95 -10.45
CA MET A 215 -13.62 -35.19 -9.85
C MET A 215 -13.17 -35.60 -8.43
N GLY A 216 -13.72 -36.65 -7.83
CA GLY A 216 -13.31 -37.20 -6.51
C GLY A 216 -13.55 -36.31 -5.27
N VAL A 217 -13.64 -34.99 -5.44
CA VAL A 217 -13.76 -33.97 -4.40
C VAL A 217 -15.20 -33.45 -4.35
N SER A 218 -15.75 -33.27 -3.14
CA SER A 218 -17.15 -32.82 -2.99
C SER A 218 -17.37 -31.39 -3.50
N PRO A 219 -18.54 -31.06 -4.06
CA PRO A 219 -18.87 -29.69 -4.48
C PRO A 219 -18.69 -28.64 -3.37
N LYS A 220 -18.97 -29.01 -2.11
CA LYS A 220 -18.71 -28.15 -0.94
C LYS A 220 -17.22 -27.89 -0.74
N ARG A 221 -16.36 -28.88 -0.92
CA ARG A 221 -14.90 -28.68 -0.85
C ARG A 221 -14.38 -27.88 -2.05
N LEU A 222 -14.87 -28.13 -3.27
CA LEU A 222 -14.49 -27.38 -4.47
C LEU A 222 -14.78 -25.87 -4.34
N SER A 223 -16.00 -25.51 -3.91
CA SER A 223 -16.36 -24.11 -3.66
C SER A 223 -15.57 -23.45 -2.52
N CYS A 224 -15.06 -24.25 -1.57
CA CYS A 224 -14.14 -23.79 -0.51
C CYS A 224 -12.75 -23.49 -1.07
N ILE A 225 -12.17 -24.39 -1.88
CA ILE A 225 -10.87 -24.22 -2.53
C ILE A 225 -10.83 -22.95 -3.40
N ILE A 226 -11.91 -22.66 -4.13
CA ILE A 226 -12.04 -21.43 -4.95
C ILE A 226 -12.00 -20.17 -4.06
N PHE A 227 -12.70 -20.17 -2.92
CA PHE A 227 -12.69 -19.06 -1.97
C PHE A 227 -11.30 -18.85 -1.36
N GLU A 228 -10.65 -19.93 -0.91
CA GLU A 228 -9.28 -19.88 -0.38
C GLU A 228 -8.29 -19.34 -1.41
N ALA A 229 -8.33 -19.81 -2.65
CA ALA A 229 -7.43 -19.39 -3.73
C ALA A 229 -7.59 -17.90 -4.08
N ILE A 230 -8.83 -17.41 -4.15
CA ILE A 230 -9.12 -15.99 -4.38
C ILE A 230 -8.66 -15.14 -3.18
N TYR A 231 -8.85 -15.62 -1.95
CA TYR A 231 -8.40 -14.92 -0.75
C TYR A 231 -6.86 -14.83 -0.64
N GLU A 232 -6.15 -15.93 -0.90
CA GLU A 232 -4.68 -15.96 -0.94
C GLU A 232 -4.14 -15.04 -2.03
N HIS A 233 -4.76 -15.01 -3.21
CA HIS A 233 -4.39 -14.08 -4.27
C HIS A 233 -4.70 -12.63 -3.90
N MET A 234 -5.84 -12.33 -3.25
CA MET A 234 -6.14 -10.98 -2.74
C MET A 234 -5.14 -10.50 -1.67
N LEU A 235 -4.64 -11.38 -0.81
CA LEU A 235 -3.56 -11.04 0.14
C LEU A 235 -2.27 -10.66 -0.61
N GLN A 236 -1.89 -11.44 -1.64
CA GLN A 236 -0.74 -11.12 -2.50
C GLN A 236 -0.93 -9.79 -3.23
N THR A 237 -2.11 -9.57 -3.84
CA THR A 237 -2.48 -8.31 -4.51
C THR A 237 -2.42 -7.12 -3.57
N LYS A 238 -2.91 -7.24 -2.33
CA LYS A 238 -2.80 -6.17 -1.33
C LYS A 238 -1.34 -5.87 -0.98
N SER A 239 -0.48 -6.88 -0.81
CA SER A 239 0.95 -6.65 -0.54
C SER A 239 1.61 -5.93 -1.71
N LEU A 240 1.40 -6.40 -2.94
CA LEU A 240 1.95 -5.79 -4.16
C LEU A 240 1.44 -4.35 -4.37
N MET A 241 0.19 -4.06 -4.00
CA MET A 241 -0.40 -2.72 -4.05
C MET A 241 0.24 -1.78 -3.01
N VAL A 242 0.46 -2.25 -1.77
CA VAL A 242 1.18 -1.51 -0.72
C VAL A 242 2.64 -1.27 -1.11
N ASP A 243 3.34 -2.28 -1.63
CA ASP A 243 4.73 -2.14 -2.03
C ASP A 243 4.88 -1.24 -3.26
N SER A 244 3.97 -1.34 -4.24
CA SER A 244 3.92 -0.40 -5.37
C SER A 244 3.71 1.05 -4.90
N PHE A 245 2.84 1.28 -3.90
CA PHE A 245 2.64 2.59 -3.31
C PHE A 245 3.92 3.14 -2.66
N LYS A 246 4.64 2.34 -1.85
CA LYS A 246 5.94 2.75 -1.27
C LYS A 246 6.91 3.24 -2.35
N GLU A 247 7.13 2.43 -3.38
CA GLU A 247 8.12 2.70 -4.43
C GLU A 247 7.72 3.90 -5.29
N ILE A 248 6.44 4.00 -5.69
CA ILE A 248 5.90 5.15 -6.45
C ILE A 248 6.01 6.43 -5.64
N SER A 249 5.64 6.42 -4.35
CA SER A 249 5.67 7.61 -3.51
C SER A 249 7.10 8.06 -3.18
N LYS A 250 8.04 7.13 -2.91
CA LYS A 250 9.47 7.47 -2.80
C LYS A 250 10.01 8.06 -4.09
N PHE A 251 9.71 7.44 -5.23
CA PHE A 251 10.11 7.94 -6.53
C PHE A 251 9.58 9.38 -6.76
N ALA A 252 8.31 9.63 -6.44
CA ALA A 252 7.68 10.95 -6.54
C ALA A 252 8.29 11.99 -5.59
N VAL A 253 8.64 11.62 -4.35
CA VAL A 253 9.32 12.53 -3.40
C VAL A 253 10.73 12.88 -3.87
N HIS A 254 11.52 11.89 -4.32
CA HIS A 254 12.89 12.14 -4.77
C HIS A 254 12.97 12.90 -6.11
N HIS A 255 12.02 12.68 -7.02
CA HIS A 255 12.06 13.28 -8.37
C HIS A 255 11.07 14.44 -8.57
N GLY A 256 10.20 14.75 -7.60
CA GLY A 256 9.20 15.82 -7.69
C GLY A 256 9.75 17.17 -8.16
N PRO A 257 10.86 17.69 -7.59
CA PRO A 257 11.48 18.94 -8.05
C PRO A 257 12.03 18.88 -9.49
N TRP A 258 12.40 17.68 -9.97
CA TRP A 258 12.84 17.45 -11.35
C TRP A 258 11.64 17.34 -12.31
N PHE A 259 10.54 16.73 -11.85
CA PHE A 259 9.26 16.73 -12.56
C PHE A 259 8.73 18.13 -12.82
N GLU A 260 8.73 19.00 -11.80
CA GLU A 260 8.29 20.38 -11.95
C GLU A 260 9.08 21.09 -13.06
N ARG A 261 10.43 20.99 -13.04
CA ARG A 261 11.31 21.54 -14.08
C ARG A 261 10.98 21.02 -15.47
N ILE A 262 10.73 19.71 -15.62
CA ILE A 262 10.38 19.11 -16.92
C ILE A 262 8.99 19.54 -17.37
N PHE A 263 7.95 19.46 -16.55
CA PHE A 263 6.60 19.88 -16.94
C PHE A 263 6.55 21.38 -17.27
N HIS A 264 7.32 22.22 -16.57
CA HIS A 264 7.47 23.64 -16.90
C HIS A 264 8.16 23.84 -18.26
N GLN A 265 9.23 23.09 -18.56
CA GLN A 265 9.88 23.15 -19.88
C GLN A 265 8.99 22.60 -21.01
N SER A 266 8.27 21.50 -20.79
CA SER A 266 7.35 20.92 -21.78
C SER A 266 6.17 21.86 -22.08
N ARG A 267 5.63 22.55 -21.06
CA ARG A 267 4.63 23.62 -21.24
C ARG A 267 5.19 24.79 -22.05
N LEU A 268 6.38 25.30 -21.70
CA LEU A 268 7.04 26.39 -22.44
C LEU A 268 7.33 26.03 -23.91
N GLN A 269 7.60 24.75 -24.21
CA GLN A 269 7.84 24.26 -25.58
C GLN A 269 6.55 23.83 -26.32
N GLY A 270 5.36 23.97 -25.73
CA GLY A 270 4.08 23.59 -26.35
C GLY A 270 3.91 22.09 -26.65
N LYS A 271 4.80 21.22 -26.13
CA LYS A 271 4.83 19.79 -26.48
C LYS A 271 4.10 18.96 -25.43
N GLY A 272 2.81 18.72 -25.67
CA GLY A 272 1.94 17.84 -24.87
C GLY A 272 2.26 16.34 -24.99
N ASN A 273 3.53 15.96 -25.01
CA ASN A 273 3.96 14.56 -25.12
C ASN A 273 3.90 13.87 -23.76
N SER A 274 3.23 12.71 -23.69
CA SER A 274 3.20 11.88 -22.48
C SER A 274 4.58 11.25 -22.22
N THR A 275 5.31 11.80 -21.25
CA THR A 275 6.59 11.24 -20.79
C THR A 275 6.34 10.00 -19.94
N LYS A 276 6.56 8.81 -20.51
CA LYS A 276 6.63 7.56 -19.73
C LYS A 276 7.96 7.50 -18.99
N ILE A 277 7.92 7.22 -17.69
CA ILE A 277 9.13 7.04 -16.87
C ILE A 277 9.04 5.67 -16.18
N PRO A 278 10.08 4.81 -16.31
CA PRO A 278 10.11 3.53 -15.63
C PRO A 278 10.33 3.74 -14.12
N ILE A 279 9.45 3.17 -13.30
CA ILE A 279 9.65 3.04 -11.86
C ILE A 279 10.04 1.59 -11.59
N SER A 280 11.28 1.37 -11.14
CA SER A 280 11.76 0.04 -10.76
C SER A 280 11.17 -0.36 -9.42
N LEU A 281 10.16 -1.24 -9.43
CA LEU A 281 9.58 -1.80 -8.22
C LEU A 281 10.57 -2.77 -7.56
N SER A 282 11.16 -2.41 -6.41
CA SER A 282 12.08 -3.32 -5.72
C SER A 282 11.32 -4.44 -5.00
N LYS A 283 11.74 -5.69 -5.22
CA LYS A 283 11.28 -6.85 -4.44
C LYS A 283 11.91 -6.81 -3.05
N GLY A 284 11.29 -6.05 -2.15
CA GLY A 284 11.76 -5.84 -0.77
C GLY A 284 10.89 -4.88 0.05
N GLY A 285 10.08 -4.04 -0.59
CA GLY A 285 9.04 -3.24 0.09
C GLY A 285 9.61 -2.17 1.02
N SER A 286 10.42 -1.26 0.46
CA SER A 286 11.34 -0.39 1.20
C SER A 286 10.70 0.54 2.25
N ASP A 287 11.37 0.77 3.40
CA ASP A 287 10.80 1.44 4.58
C ASP A 287 10.13 2.78 4.29
N TYR A 288 8.88 2.95 4.76
CA TYR A 288 8.05 4.11 4.46
C TYR A 288 7.28 4.59 5.70
N PRO A 289 7.04 5.90 5.89
CA PRO A 289 6.38 6.42 7.09
C PRO A 289 5.03 5.75 7.39
N ARG A 290 4.88 5.27 8.62
CA ARG A 290 3.72 4.46 9.05
C ARG A 290 2.42 5.22 8.89
N GLU A 291 2.43 6.51 9.20
CA GLU A 291 1.29 7.41 9.17
C GLU A 291 0.72 7.52 7.75
N VAL A 292 1.60 7.54 6.75
CA VAL A 292 1.22 7.60 5.33
C VAL A 292 0.76 6.23 4.83
N LEU A 293 1.34 5.12 5.32
CA LEU A 293 0.83 3.78 5.05
C LEU A 293 -0.54 3.53 5.68
N GLU A 294 -0.78 3.95 6.93
CA GLU A 294 -2.10 3.84 7.58
C GLU A 294 -3.15 4.71 6.86
N SER A 295 -2.77 5.93 6.41
CA SER A 295 -3.66 6.79 5.60
C SER A 295 -3.98 6.17 4.24
N PHE A 296 -3.00 5.59 3.55
CA PHE A 296 -3.19 4.89 2.28
C PHE A 296 -4.06 3.63 2.42
N LEU A 297 -3.86 2.86 3.49
CA LEU A 297 -4.67 1.69 3.81
C LEU A 297 -6.12 2.06 4.18
N LEU A 298 -6.33 3.21 4.81
CA LEU A 298 -7.67 3.74 5.08
C LEU A 298 -8.38 4.14 3.77
N ALA A 299 -7.73 4.90 2.88
CA ALA A 299 -8.29 5.23 1.56
C ALA A 299 -8.56 3.96 0.72
N ALA A 300 -7.67 2.97 0.77
CA ALA A 300 -7.87 1.68 0.11
C ALA A 300 -9.03 0.85 0.71
N LYS A 301 -9.33 1.00 2.01
CA LYS A 301 -10.53 0.44 2.64
C LYS A 301 -11.79 1.15 2.14
N GLU A 302 -11.77 2.47 2.08
CA GLU A 302 -12.93 3.30 1.69
C GLU A 302 -13.35 3.06 0.23
N SER A 303 -12.41 3.10 -0.71
CA SER A 303 -12.68 2.80 -2.13
C SER A 303 -12.81 1.30 -2.45
N ALA A 304 -12.71 0.38 -1.48
CA ALA A 304 -12.76 -1.07 -1.77
C ALA A 304 -14.11 -1.54 -2.34
N SER A 305 -15.21 -0.84 -2.07
CA SER A 305 -16.52 -1.09 -2.66
C SER A 305 -16.69 -0.52 -4.08
N GLU A 306 -15.75 0.34 -4.53
CA GLU A 306 -15.74 0.93 -5.88
C GLU A 306 -14.90 0.10 -6.86
N LEU A 307 -14.30 -1.01 -6.39
CA LEU A 307 -13.44 -1.88 -7.18
C LEU A 307 -14.22 -2.55 -8.31
N GLN A 308 -13.94 -2.14 -9.55
CA GLN A 308 -14.42 -2.80 -10.75
C GLN A 308 -13.78 -4.20 -10.86
N VAL A 309 -14.54 -5.22 -10.44
CA VAL A 309 -14.12 -6.63 -10.43
C VAL A 309 -13.83 -7.12 -11.86
N GLU A 310 -14.34 -6.44 -12.88
CA GLU A 310 -14.04 -6.66 -14.29
C GLU A 310 -12.53 -6.65 -14.61
N TYR A 311 -11.72 -5.85 -13.90
CA TYR A 311 -10.25 -5.86 -14.05
C TYR A 311 -9.58 -7.14 -13.51
N PHE A 312 -10.25 -7.83 -12.59
CA PHE A 312 -9.87 -9.15 -12.09
C PHE A 312 -10.54 -10.27 -12.91
N ALA A 313 -11.36 -9.95 -13.90
CA ALA A 313 -12.02 -10.94 -14.75
C ALA A 313 -11.23 -11.26 -16.04
N GLU A 314 -9.98 -10.77 -16.16
CA GLU A 314 -9.03 -11.06 -17.23
C GLU A 314 -8.32 -12.42 -17.06
N ASP A 315 -7.85 -13.01 -18.17
CA ASP A 315 -7.22 -14.35 -18.18
C ASP A 315 -5.99 -14.48 -17.27
N TYR A 316 -5.25 -13.38 -17.03
CA TYR A 316 -4.10 -13.40 -16.12
C TYR A 316 -4.49 -13.68 -14.67
N PHE A 317 -5.57 -13.06 -14.18
CA PHE A 317 -6.07 -13.29 -12.82
C PHE A 317 -6.54 -14.73 -12.66
N LEU A 318 -7.39 -15.21 -13.59
CA LEU A 318 -7.87 -16.58 -13.58
C LEU A 318 -6.71 -17.57 -13.63
N GLY A 319 -5.66 -17.31 -14.41
CA GLY A 319 -4.44 -18.09 -14.42
C GLY A 319 -3.77 -18.22 -13.03
N GLN A 320 -3.70 -17.13 -12.25
CA GLN A 320 -3.14 -17.18 -10.89
C GLN A 320 -4.05 -17.96 -9.92
N ILE A 321 -5.37 -17.77 -10.00
CA ILE A 321 -6.33 -18.56 -9.19
C ILE A 321 -6.21 -20.05 -9.51
N ILE A 322 -6.09 -20.42 -10.79
CA ILE A 322 -5.92 -21.81 -11.24
C ILE A 322 -4.63 -22.43 -10.68
N VAL A 323 -3.52 -21.68 -10.62
CA VAL A 323 -2.27 -22.16 -10.03
C VAL A 323 -2.45 -22.49 -8.55
N ILE A 324 -3.12 -21.64 -7.78
CA ILE A 324 -3.37 -21.87 -6.35
C ILE A 324 -4.37 -23.03 -6.14
N CYS A 325 -5.44 -23.10 -6.93
CA CYS A 325 -6.38 -24.23 -6.89
C CYS A 325 -5.69 -25.57 -7.18
N ARG A 326 -4.78 -25.64 -8.18
CA ARG A 326 -3.97 -26.84 -8.48
C ARG A 326 -3.00 -27.21 -7.36
N GLN A 327 -2.41 -26.23 -6.69
CA GLN A 327 -1.55 -26.49 -5.52
C GLN A 327 -2.34 -27.11 -4.35
N LYS A 328 -3.57 -26.63 -4.12
CA LYS A 328 -4.49 -27.20 -3.12
C LYS A 328 -4.99 -28.60 -3.51
N GLU A 329 -5.36 -28.80 -4.78
CA GLU A 329 -5.80 -30.08 -5.35
C GLU A 329 -4.80 -31.24 -5.12
N VAL A 330 -3.49 -30.99 -5.29
CA VAL A 330 -2.44 -31.98 -5.00
C VAL A 330 -2.43 -32.41 -3.53
N GLY A 331 -2.82 -31.52 -2.60
CA GLY A 331 -2.98 -31.83 -1.19
C GLY A 331 -4.24 -32.64 -0.84
N GLU A 332 -5.26 -32.65 -1.70
CA GLU A 332 -6.54 -33.34 -1.45
C GLU A 332 -6.51 -34.84 -1.78
N GLN A 333 -5.43 -35.34 -2.38
CA GLN A 333 -5.29 -36.70 -2.92
C GLN A 333 -6.38 -37.06 -3.97
N SER A 334 -6.77 -36.09 -4.82
CA SER A 334 -7.69 -36.37 -5.93
C SER A 334 -7.06 -37.35 -6.93
N PHE A 335 -7.83 -38.37 -7.32
CA PHE A 335 -7.45 -39.32 -8.37
C PHE A 335 -7.69 -38.80 -9.79
N THR A 336 -8.34 -37.63 -9.93
CA THR A 336 -8.73 -37.04 -11.21
C THR A 336 -8.51 -35.54 -11.23
N THR A 337 -7.95 -35.04 -12.33
CA THR A 337 -7.60 -33.62 -12.53
C THR A 337 -8.84 -32.77 -12.78
N ILE A 338 -9.01 -31.73 -11.99
CA ILE A 338 -10.11 -30.76 -12.10
C ILE A 338 -9.86 -29.80 -13.28
N PRO A 339 -10.81 -29.59 -14.21
CA PRO A 339 -10.67 -28.68 -15.34
C PRO A 339 -10.96 -27.23 -14.90
N TRP A 340 -10.10 -26.70 -14.01
CA TRP A 340 -10.24 -25.37 -13.40
C TRP A 340 -10.46 -24.24 -14.42
N GLU A 341 -9.81 -24.30 -15.59
CA GLU A 341 -9.98 -23.34 -16.69
C GLU A 341 -11.41 -23.19 -17.19
N GLN A 342 -12.23 -24.27 -17.12
CA GLN A 342 -13.63 -24.25 -17.52
C GLN A 342 -14.54 -24.02 -16.31
N LEU A 343 -14.27 -24.71 -15.21
CA LEU A 343 -15.02 -24.58 -13.95
C LEU A 343 -15.09 -23.13 -13.45
N LEU A 344 -13.99 -22.37 -13.50
CA LEU A 344 -13.98 -20.96 -13.09
C LEU A 344 -14.63 -20.01 -14.12
N LYS A 345 -14.83 -20.44 -15.37
CA LYS A 345 -15.62 -19.69 -16.37
C LYS A 345 -17.10 -19.94 -16.19
N ASP A 346 -17.50 -21.19 -15.93
CA ASP A 346 -18.88 -21.56 -15.60
C ASP A 346 -19.34 -20.90 -14.29
N LEU A 347 -18.43 -20.73 -13.33
CA LEU A 347 -18.67 -20.05 -12.04
C LEU A 347 -18.31 -18.55 -12.04
N ARG A 348 -18.21 -17.88 -13.20
CA ARG A 348 -17.69 -16.49 -13.29
C ARG A 348 -18.39 -15.50 -12.35
N GLU A 349 -19.70 -15.59 -12.16
CA GLU A 349 -20.45 -14.68 -11.28
C GLU A 349 -20.09 -14.91 -9.80
N TYR A 350 -20.02 -16.17 -9.37
CA TYR A 350 -19.57 -16.57 -8.03
C TYR A 350 -18.10 -16.19 -7.77
N VAL A 351 -17.22 -16.35 -8.77
CA VAL A 351 -15.81 -15.89 -8.71
C VAL A 351 -15.73 -14.36 -8.56
N ASN A 352 -16.57 -13.61 -9.26
CA ASN A 352 -16.62 -12.15 -9.14
C ASN A 352 -17.10 -11.71 -7.73
N MET A 353 -18.16 -12.34 -7.21
CA MET A 353 -18.67 -12.04 -5.87
C MET A 353 -17.65 -12.37 -4.77
N LEU A 354 -16.98 -13.53 -4.89
CA LEU A 354 -15.85 -13.90 -4.03
C LEU A 354 -14.71 -12.88 -4.10
N THR A 355 -14.37 -12.39 -5.30
CA THR A 355 -13.28 -11.42 -5.48
C THR A 355 -13.62 -10.06 -4.84
N GLY A 356 -14.84 -9.56 -5.04
CA GLY A 356 -15.31 -8.34 -4.39
C GLY A 356 -15.35 -8.44 -2.86
N LEU A 357 -15.84 -9.57 -2.32
CA LEU A 357 -15.89 -9.82 -0.88
C LEU A 357 -14.47 -9.94 -0.28
N THR A 358 -13.62 -10.79 -0.87
CA THR A 358 -12.25 -11.00 -0.38
C THR A 358 -11.40 -9.73 -0.44
N TRP A 359 -11.53 -8.90 -1.49
CA TRP A 359 -10.90 -7.58 -1.52
C TRP A 359 -11.34 -6.71 -0.35
N ARG A 360 -12.65 -6.58 -0.14
CA ARG A 360 -13.26 -5.82 0.96
C ARG A 360 -12.86 -6.34 2.34
N MET A 361 -12.62 -7.64 2.48
CA MET A 361 -12.07 -8.27 3.70
C MET A 361 -10.59 -7.93 3.93
N VAL A 362 -9.72 -8.15 2.93
CA VAL A 362 -8.27 -7.91 3.11
C VAL A 362 -7.95 -6.43 3.26
N THR A 363 -8.73 -5.54 2.64
CA THR A 363 -8.58 -4.08 2.76
C THR A 363 -9.06 -3.51 4.10
N GLN A 364 -9.77 -4.27 4.95
CA GLN A 364 -10.14 -3.79 6.29
C GLN A 364 -8.90 -3.36 7.11
N VAL A 365 -9.16 -2.43 8.04
CA VAL A 365 -8.17 -1.89 8.98
C VAL A 365 -8.76 -2.01 10.39
N PRO A 366 -8.40 -3.04 11.18
CA PRO A 366 -7.51 -4.16 10.83
C PRO A 366 -8.16 -5.19 9.87
N PRO A 367 -7.38 -5.99 9.11
CA PRO A 367 -7.91 -6.92 8.12
C PRO A 367 -8.80 -8.03 8.71
N LEU A 368 -9.83 -8.43 7.97
CA LEU A 368 -10.56 -9.67 8.24
C LEU A 368 -9.82 -10.87 7.64
N ARG A 369 -9.90 -12.02 8.32
CA ARG A 369 -9.16 -13.23 7.99
C ARG A 369 -10.10 -14.42 7.77
N LEU A 370 -9.84 -15.19 6.73
CA LEU A 370 -10.41 -16.53 6.61
C LEU A 370 -9.63 -17.49 7.51
N GLU A 371 -10.34 -18.33 8.25
CA GLU A 371 -9.77 -19.46 8.97
C GLU A 371 -10.03 -20.75 8.17
N TYR A 372 -8.97 -21.29 7.59
CA TYR A 372 -8.99 -22.51 6.76
C TYR A 372 -7.70 -23.33 6.90
N GLN A 373 -6.89 -23.04 7.92
CA GLN A 373 -5.52 -23.55 8.05
C GLN A 373 -5.35 -24.45 9.28
N THR A 374 -6.27 -24.42 10.24
CA THR A 374 -6.25 -25.29 11.42
C THR A 374 -6.59 -26.73 11.03
N PRO A 375 -5.63 -27.68 11.08
CA PRO A 375 -5.79 -29.00 10.43
C PRO A 375 -6.60 -30.00 11.26
N THR A 376 -6.80 -29.73 12.56
CA THR A 376 -7.48 -30.61 13.52
C THR A 376 -8.75 -29.94 14.07
N PHE A 377 -9.73 -30.74 14.48
CA PHE A 377 -10.99 -30.20 15.00
C PHE A 377 -10.79 -29.38 16.28
N THR A 378 -11.39 -28.19 16.33
CA THR A 378 -11.48 -27.35 17.53
C THR A 378 -12.77 -26.56 17.50
N SER A 379 -13.57 -26.64 18.57
CA SER A 379 -14.86 -25.96 18.69
C SER A 379 -14.73 -24.42 18.79
N GLN A 380 -13.52 -23.89 18.90
CA GLN A 380 -13.27 -22.44 18.82
C GLN A 380 -13.43 -21.91 17.39
N TYR A 381 -13.08 -22.71 16.37
CA TYR A 381 -13.04 -22.28 14.97
C TYR A 381 -13.93 -23.11 14.04
N HIS A 382 -14.35 -24.32 14.44
CA HIS A 382 -15.01 -25.29 13.57
C HIS A 382 -16.42 -25.68 14.01
N GLN A 383 -17.30 -25.85 13.03
CA GLN A 383 -18.61 -26.49 13.15
C GLN A 383 -18.64 -27.75 12.28
N MET A 384 -19.01 -28.90 12.86
CA MET A 384 -19.17 -30.14 12.10
C MET A 384 -20.45 -30.11 11.27
N VAL A 385 -20.34 -30.46 9.98
CA VAL A 385 -21.48 -30.58 9.06
C VAL A 385 -21.89 -32.04 8.93
N GLY A 386 -23.20 -32.33 9.06
CA GLY A 386 -23.76 -33.67 8.90
C GLY A 386 -23.74 -34.55 10.16
N SER A 387 -23.49 -33.95 11.34
CA SER A 387 -23.71 -34.60 12.62
C SER A 387 -25.05 -34.17 13.23
N ASP A 388 -26.07 -35.04 13.16
CA ASP A 388 -27.41 -34.83 13.77
C ASP A 388 -27.41 -34.89 15.31
N HIS A 389 -26.29 -34.52 15.93
CA HIS A 389 -25.98 -34.63 17.35
C HIS A 389 -25.32 -33.34 17.83
N GLU A 390 -26.15 -32.32 18.02
CA GLU A 390 -25.80 -31.15 18.82
C GLU A 390 -25.24 -31.61 20.18
N GLY A 391 -24.11 -31.03 20.61
CA GLY A 391 -23.58 -31.23 21.96
C GLY A 391 -22.50 -32.30 22.17
N LYS A 392 -21.81 -32.82 21.15
CA LYS A 392 -20.62 -33.71 21.35
C LYS A 392 -19.36 -33.32 20.57
N ALA A 393 -18.90 -32.08 20.75
CA ALA A 393 -17.56 -31.64 20.31
C ALA A 393 -16.44 -32.56 20.84
N GLU A 394 -16.57 -33.03 22.09
CA GLU A 394 -15.64 -33.97 22.75
C GLU A 394 -15.44 -35.29 21.99
N LYS A 395 -16.42 -35.77 21.21
CA LYS A 395 -16.27 -36.99 20.39
C LYS A 395 -15.30 -36.83 19.22
N TYR A 396 -14.96 -35.60 18.85
CA TYR A 396 -14.10 -35.32 17.71
C TYR A 396 -12.65 -35.09 18.14
N GLY A 397 -12.39 -34.44 19.29
CA GLY A 397 -11.03 -34.23 19.79
C GLY A 397 -10.11 -33.59 18.73
N GLU A 398 -8.82 -33.90 18.73
CA GLU A 398 -7.86 -33.41 17.73
C GLU A 398 -7.88 -34.20 16.41
N LYS A 399 -9.04 -34.72 15.96
CA LYS A 399 -9.13 -35.43 14.67
C LYS A 399 -8.80 -34.49 13.50
N PRO A 400 -8.08 -34.95 12.47
CA PRO A 400 -7.91 -34.20 11.23
C PRO A 400 -9.25 -33.84 10.58
N VAL A 401 -9.33 -32.63 10.02
CA VAL A 401 -10.54 -32.10 9.38
C VAL A 401 -10.29 -31.50 8.01
N ARG A 402 -11.35 -31.47 7.19
CA ARG A 402 -11.38 -30.86 5.86
C ARG A 402 -12.43 -29.76 5.84
N TYR A 403 -12.03 -28.54 5.50
CA TYR A 403 -12.94 -27.40 5.40
C TYR A 403 -13.90 -27.54 4.22
N LEU A 404 -15.19 -27.50 4.53
CA LEU A 404 -16.29 -27.33 3.58
C LEU A 404 -16.70 -25.85 3.47
N TRP A 405 -16.32 -24.98 4.41
CA TRP A 405 -16.40 -23.52 4.30
C TRP A 405 -15.37 -22.92 5.25
N PRO A 406 -14.62 -21.87 4.88
CA PRO A 406 -13.72 -21.21 5.81
C PRO A 406 -14.49 -20.57 6.97
N GLY A 407 -13.84 -20.43 8.13
CA GLY A 407 -14.29 -19.53 9.19
C GLY A 407 -13.96 -18.08 8.86
N LEU A 408 -14.49 -17.14 9.66
CA LEU A 408 -14.17 -15.71 9.58
C LEU A 408 -13.72 -15.22 10.95
N VAL A 409 -12.58 -14.54 11.00
CA VAL A 409 -11.95 -14.01 12.21
C VAL A 409 -11.51 -12.57 11.97
N ASP A 410 -11.65 -11.69 12.96
CA ASP A 410 -11.15 -10.31 12.84
C ASP A 410 -9.66 -10.16 13.20
N GLY A 411 -9.12 -8.97 12.97
CA GLY A 411 -7.73 -8.64 13.28
C GLY A 411 -7.39 -8.60 14.78
N GLY A 412 -8.37 -8.77 15.67
CA GLY A 412 -8.18 -8.97 17.11
C GLY A 412 -8.23 -10.44 17.54
N GLY A 413 -8.53 -11.37 16.62
CA GLY A 413 -8.67 -12.80 16.91
C GLY A 413 -10.07 -13.24 17.35
N ARG A 414 -11.06 -12.35 17.36
CA ARG A 414 -12.47 -12.71 17.62
C ARG A 414 -13.03 -13.46 16.42
N VAL A 415 -13.59 -14.64 16.67
CA VAL A 415 -14.27 -15.45 15.65
C VAL A 415 -15.65 -14.86 15.37
N ILE A 416 -15.91 -14.51 14.11
CA ILE A 416 -17.16 -13.92 13.61
C ILE A 416 -18.09 -15.02 13.05
N ALA A 417 -17.51 -16.07 12.48
CA ALA A 417 -18.20 -17.24 11.97
C ALA A 417 -17.28 -18.47 12.06
N LEU A 418 -17.83 -19.60 12.49
CA LEU A 418 -17.15 -20.89 12.46
C LEU A 418 -17.02 -21.39 11.02
N GLY A 419 -15.92 -22.07 10.72
CA GLY A 419 -15.74 -22.80 9.47
C GLY A 419 -16.55 -24.10 9.48
N ASP A 420 -17.23 -24.39 8.38
CA ASP A 420 -17.86 -25.70 8.19
C ASP A 420 -16.76 -26.72 7.93
N VAL A 421 -16.70 -27.80 8.69
CA VAL A 421 -15.73 -28.88 8.46
C VAL A 421 -16.40 -30.26 8.48
N THR A 422 -15.71 -31.23 7.88
CA THR A 422 -15.94 -32.67 8.08
C THR A 422 -14.68 -33.28 8.67
N ALA A 423 -14.82 -34.41 9.38
CA ALA A 423 -13.67 -35.28 9.61
C ALA A 423 -13.09 -35.78 8.28
N LEU A 424 -11.79 -36.05 8.28
CA LEU A 424 -11.06 -36.80 7.24
C LEU A 424 -11.13 -38.31 7.50
#